data_AF-A0A8B7RAG7-F1
#
_entry.id   AF-A0A8B7RAG7-F1
#
_cell.length_a   1.000
_cell.length_b   1.000
_cell.length_c   1.000
_cell.angle_alpha   90.00
_cell.angle_beta   90.00
_cell.angle_gamma   90.00
#
_symmetry.space_group_name_H-M   'P 1'
#
loop_
_entity.id
_entity.type
_entity.pdbx_description
1 polymer ?
#
loop_
_entity_poly.entity_id
_entity_poly.type
_entity_poly.pdbx_seq_one_letter_code
_entity_poly.pdbx_strand_id
1 'polypeptide(L)'
;MHWKHLVSQHAIIRRSLSDCWKLFISSKRQNKLVEYIILYNAFSLLKAKAEHIRAMRMLLHLSVLALGAAYICASAVESPMNTLVAETLQLLSTHRTRLIDDGSLMIPTPGHKNHQLCIEEVFQGIDILKNQTAQGDAVEKLFQNLSLIKEHIDRQKKQCGGERRRVKKFLDYLQTFLRVINTEWTTESLD
;
A
#
# COMPACT_ATOMS: atom_id res chain seq x y z
N MET A 1 89.78 -59.47 -21.41
CA MET A 1 88.66 -60.06 -20.62
C MET A 1 87.92 -59.02 -19.75
N HIS A 2 87.88 -57.73 -20.13
CA HIS A 2 87.30 -56.66 -19.29
C HIS A 2 85.81 -56.37 -19.56
N TRP A 3 85.14 -57.16 -20.40
CA TRP A 3 83.83 -56.82 -20.98
C TRP A 3 82.61 -57.25 -20.15
N LYS A 4 82.65 -58.37 -19.43
CA LYS A 4 81.43 -58.91 -18.80
C LYS A 4 81.01 -58.17 -17.51
N HIS A 5 81.95 -57.56 -16.78
CA HIS A 5 81.65 -56.85 -15.54
C HIS A 5 80.96 -55.49 -15.78
N LEU A 6 81.24 -54.85 -16.92
CA LEU A 6 80.62 -53.59 -17.34
C LEU A 6 79.17 -53.77 -17.82
N VAL A 7 78.86 -54.90 -18.46
CA VAL A 7 77.49 -55.16 -18.96
C VAL A 7 76.49 -55.36 -17.83
N SER A 8 76.89 -56.01 -16.72
CA SER A 8 76.03 -56.22 -15.56
C SER A 8 75.68 -54.92 -14.84
N GLN A 9 76.65 -54.02 -14.64
CA GLN A 9 76.41 -52.71 -14.02
C GLN A 9 75.51 -51.81 -14.89
N HIS A 10 75.64 -51.88 -16.21
CA HIS A 10 74.79 -51.09 -17.12
C HIS A 10 73.31 -51.51 -17.10
N ALA A 11 73.01 -52.80 -16.94
CA ALA A 11 71.63 -53.29 -16.90
C ALA A 11 70.88 -52.84 -15.63
N ILE A 12 71.57 -52.79 -14.49
CA ILE A 12 71.01 -52.34 -13.19
C ILE A 12 70.72 -50.84 -13.22
N ILE A 13 71.64 -50.04 -13.79
CA ILE A 13 71.48 -48.59 -13.90
C ILE A 13 70.29 -48.23 -14.81
N ARG A 14 70.08 -48.94 -15.92
CA ARG A 14 68.93 -48.68 -16.82
C ARG A 14 67.57 -48.96 -16.18
N ARG A 15 67.45 -50.03 -15.38
CA ARG A 15 66.18 -50.32 -14.67
C ARG A 15 65.85 -49.24 -13.65
N SER A 16 66.83 -48.84 -12.84
CA SER A 16 66.66 -47.79 -11.83
C SER A 16 66.21 -46.45 -12.44
N LEU A 17 66.83 -46.04 -13.55
CA LEU A 17 66.46 -44.81 -14.25
C LEU A 17 65.06 -44.85 -14.89
N SER A 18 64.66 -46.01 -15.45
CA SER A 18 63.29 -46.20 -15.99
C SER A 18 62.23 -46.06 -14.89
N ASP A 19 62.45 -46.67 -13.74
CA ASP A 19 61.48 -46.66 -12.65
C ASP A 19 61.36 -45.26 -12.02
N CYS A 20 62.49 -44.56 -11.90
CA CYS A 20 62.51 -43.16 -11.45
C CYS A 20 61.76 -42.22 -12.40
N TRP A 21 61.87 -42.44 -13.72
CA TRP A 21 61.14 -41.65 -14.73
C TRP A 21 59.62 -41.89 -14.68
N LYS A 22 59.17 -43.13 -14.48
CA LYS A 22 57.74 -43.46 -14.34
C LYS A 22 57.13 -42.79 -13.11
N LEU A 23 57.85 -42.78 -11.99
CA LEU A 23 57.43 -42.09 -10.77
C LEU A 23 57.37 -40.57 -10.96
N PHE A 24 58.34 -39.99 -11.67
CA PHE A 24 58.34 -38.55 -11.98
C PHE A 24 57.16 -38.13 -12.87
N ILE A 25 56.85 -38.89 -13.93
CA ILE A 25 55.67 -38.62 -14.78
C ILE A 25 54.37 -38.78 -14.00
N SER A 26 54.26 -39.82 -13.15
CA SER A 26 53.09 -40.04 -12.31
C SER A 26 52.84 -38.88 -11.34
N SER A 27 53.90 -38.42 -10.65
CA SER A 27 53.86 -37.27 -9.73
C SER A 27 53.46 -35.97 -10.45
N LYS A 28 54.03 -35.69 -11.63
CA LYS A 28 53.70 -34.49 -12.41
C LYS A 28 52.25 -34.49 -12.90
N ARG A 29 51.68 -35.67 -13.21
CA ARG A 29 50.28 -35.82 -13.63
C ARG A 29 49.31 -35.67 -12.46
N GLN A 30 49.65 -36.21 -11.29
CA GLN A 30 48.88 -36.01 -10.06
C GLN A 30 48.85 -34.53 -9.65
N ASN A 31 49.98 -33.82 -9.73
CA ASN A 31 50.01 -32.38 -9.43
C ASN A 31 49.10 -31.55 -10.35
N LYS A 32 49.05 -31.87 -11.65
CA LYS A 32 48.13 -31.19 -12.59
C LYS A 32 46.65 -31.49 -12.31
N LEU A 33 46.32 -32.71 -11.89
CA LEU A 33 44.95 -33.08 -11.52
C LEU A 33 44.52 -32.38 -10.24
N VAL A 34 45.41 -32.31 -9.25
CA VAL A 34 45.18 -31.57 -7.99
C VAL A 34 44.96 -30.08 -8.28
N GLU A 35 45.79 -29.47 -9.12
CA GLU A 35 45.66 -28.06 -9.52
C GLU A 35 44.33 -27.80 -10.24
N TYR A 36 43.92 -28.67 -11.17
CA TYR A 36 42.64 -28.55 -11.88
C TYR A 36 41.44 -28.66 -10.94
N ILE A 37 41.47 -29.59 -9.97
CA ILE A 37 40.41 -29.77 -8.98
C ILE A 37 40.31 -28.53 -8.07
N ILE A 38 41.44 -27.95 -7.65
CA ILE A 38 41.46 -26.73 -6.85
C ILE A 38 40.84 -25.56 -7.62
N LEU A 39 41.22 -25.36 -8.90
CA LEU A 39 40.65 -24.31 -9.74
C LEU A 39 39.15 -24.50 -9.98
N TYR A 40 38.71 -25.73 -10.26
CA TYR A 40 37.30 -26.05 -10.46
C TYR A 40 36.46 -25.76 -9.21
N ASN A 41 36.95 -26.15 -8.03
CA ASN A 41 36.27 -25.91 -6.77
C ASN A 41 36.22 -24.41 -6.43
N ALA A 42 37.31 -23.67 -6.65
CA ALA A 42 37.36 -22.23 -6.44
C ALA A 42 36.38 -21.48 -7.36
N PHE A 43 36.32 -21.85 -8.64
CA PHE A 43 35.39 -21.25 -9.60
C PHE A 43 33.93 -21.57 -9.27
N SER A 44 33.65 -22.83 -8.89
CA SER A 44 32.31 -23.26 -8.47
C SER A 44 31.83 -22.51 -7.22
N LEU A 45 32.73 -22.26 -6.26
CA LEU A 45 32.45 -21.48 -5.05
C LEU A 45 32.16 -20.01 -5.36
N LEU A 46 32.92 -19.39 -6.27
CA LEU A 46 32.69 -18.01 -6.71
C LEU A 46 31.35 -17.85 -7.42
N LYS A 47 30.98 -18.81 -8.29
CA LYS A 47 29.68 -18.84 -8.96
C LYS A 47 28.54 -18.96 -7.95
N ALA A 48 28.64 -19.87 -6.98
CA ALA A 48 27.64 -20.03 -5.94
C ALA A 48 27.45 -18.75 -5.10
N LYS A 49 28.55 -18.05 -4.75
CA LYS A 49 28.48 -16.76 -4.05
C LYS A 49 27.80 -15.66 -4.88
N ALA A 50 28.10 -15.58 -6.17
CA ALA A 50 27.48 -14.60 -7.07
C ALA A 50 25.96 -14.82 -7.21
N GLU A 51 25.53 -16.07 -7.35
CA GLU A 51 24.10 -16.41 -7.40
C GLU A 51 23.39 -16.14 -6.06
N HIS A 52 24.06 -16.41 -4.94
CA HIS A 52 23.52 -16.09 -3.61
C HIS A 52 23.32 -14.59 -3.42
N ILE A 53 24.28 -13.76 -3.87
CA ILE A 53 24.15 -12.29 -3.85
C ILE A 53 23.01 -11.83 -4.75
N ARG A 54 22.86 -12.43 -5.94
CA ARG A 54 21.76 -12.12 -6.86
C ARG A 54 20.40 -12.48 -6.26
N ALA A 55 20.28 -13.66 -5.66
CA ALA A 55 19.07 -14.12 -4.99
C ALA A 55 18.70 -13.23 -3.80
N MET A 56 19.70 -12.85 -2.97
CA MET A 56 19.50 -11.96 -1.83
C MET A 56 19.04 -10.56 -2.27
N ARG A 57 19.60 -10.03 -3.37
CA ARG A 57 19.17 -8.75 -3.95
C ARG A 57 17.73 -8.80 -4.47
N MET A 58 17.35 -9.88 -5.16
CA MET A 58 15.97 -10.07 -5.64
C MET A 58 14.99 -10.19 -4.48
N LEU A 59 15.34 -10.94 -3.43
CA LEU A 59 14.53 -11.06 -2.22
C LEU A 59 14.32 -9.69 -1.56
N LEU A 60 15.39 -8.89 -1.45
CA LEU A 60 15.31 -7.53 -0.90
C LEU A 60 14.36 -6.64 -1.70
N HIS A 61 14.46 -6.65 -3.04
CA HIS A 61 13.56 -5.89 -3.90
C HIS A 61 12.11 -6.35 -3.77
N LEU A 62 11.87 -7.66 -3.70
CA LEU A 62 10.52 -8.22 -3.49
C LEU A 62 9.95 -7.81 -2.12
N SER A 63 10.76 -7.82 -1.06
CA SER A 63 10.34 -7.36 0.27
C SER A 63 10.00 -5.88 0.28
N VAL A 64 10.81 -5.03 -0.38
CA VAL A 64 10.54 -3.59 -0.51
C VAL A 64 9.25 -3.34 -1.30
N LEU A 65 9.03 -4.06 -2.40
CA LEU A 65 7.79 -3.96 -3.19
C LEU A 65 6.57 -4.41 -2.38
N ALA A 66 6.68 -5.51 -1.63
CA ALA A 66 5.61 -6.01 -0.78
C ALA A 66 5.26 -5.02 0.34
N LEU A 67 6.27 -4.41 0.98
CA LEU A 67 6.07 -3.36 2.00
C LEU A 67 5.43 -2.10 1.40
N GLY A 68 5.84 -1.68 0.20
CA GLY A 68 5.23 -0.56 -0.50
C GLY A 68 3.75 -0.82 -0.85
N ALA A 69 3.43 -2.01 -1.35
CA ALA A 69 2.05 -2.39 -1.65
C ALA A 69 1.17 -2.46 -0.38
N ALA A 70 1.70 -3.02 0.71
CA ALA A 70 1.00 -3.08 1.99
C ALA A 70 0.73 -1.67 2.57
N TYR A 71 1.67 -0.74 2.44
CA TYR A 71 1.51 0.66 2.87
C TYR A 71 0.41 1.40 2.10
N ILE A 72 0.31 1.20 0.78
CA ILE A 72 -0.76 1.77 -0.05
C ILE A 72 -2.13 1.21 0.36
N CYS A 73 -2.22 -0.11 0.60
CA CYS A 73 -3.46 -0.72 1.07
C CYS A 73 -3.88 -0.25 2.48
N ALA A 74 -2.91 0.02 3.36
CA ALA A 74 -3.16 0.50 4.72
C ALA A 74 -3.51 2.00 4.79
N SER A 75 -3.05 2.82 3.84
CA SER A 75 -3.36 4.25 3.76
C SER A 75 -4.70 4.56 3.07
N ALA A 76 -5.40 3.54 2.56
CA ALA A 76 -6.76 3.66 2.02
C ALA A 76 -7.86 3.75 3.10
N VAL A 77 -7.51 4.04 4.36
CA VAL A 77 -8.40 3.92 5.54
C VAL A 77 -8.98 5.27 5.98
N GLU A 78 -9.22 6.18 5.04
CA GLU A 78 -10.15 7.29 5.28
C GLU A 78 -11.05 7.49 4.07
N SER A 79 -12.37 7.44 4.29
CA SER A 79 -13.34 7.68 3.23
C SER A 79 -13.12 9.09 2.66
N PRO A 80 -13.07 9.28 1.33
CA PRO A 80 -12.89 10.61 0.74
C PRO A 80 -13.95 11.61 1.23
N MET A 81 -15.13 11.13 1.63
CA MET A 81 -16.17 11.98 2.24
C MET A 81 -15.84 12.43 3.67
N ASN A 82 -15.18 11.59 4.48
CA ASN A 82 -14.81 11.96 5.84
C ASN A 82 -13.75 13.06 5.83
N THR A 83 -12.73 12.91 4.97
CA THR A 83 -11.69 13.93 4.76
C THR A 83 -12.30 15.23 4.24
N LEU A 84 -13.23 15.15 3.27
CA LEU A 84 -13.94 16.34 2.74
C LEU A 84 -14.74 17.05 3.83
N VAL A 85 -15.50 16.31 4.66
CA VAL A 85 -16.27 16.89 5.77
C VAL A 85 -15.33 17.52 6.81
N ALA A 86 -14.24 16.86 7.18
CA ALA A 86 -13.26 17.40 8.12
C ALA A 86 -12.63 18.71 7.61
N GLU A 87 -12.22 18.75 6.34
CA GLU A 87 -11.70 19.97 5.70
C GLU A 87 -12.76 21.08 5.67
N THR A 88 -14.00 20.73 5.32
CA THR A 88 -15.12 21.68 5.30
C THR A 88 -15.39 22.28 6.67
N LEU A 89 -15.34 21.46 7.74
CA LEU A 89 -15.48 21.93 9.12
C LEU A 89 -14.34 22.89 9.50
N GLN A 90 -13.11 22.60 9.09
CA GLN A 90 -11.96 23.48 9.33
C GLN A 90 -12.11 24.82 8.59
N LEU A 91 -12.54 24.80 7.32
CA LEU A 91 -12.81 26.01 6.55
C LEU A 91 -13.95 26.83 7.17
N LEU A 92 -15.04 26.18 7.59
CA LEU A 92 -16.17 26.82 8.27
C LEU A 92 -15.71 27.51 9.56
N SER A 93 -14.90 26.83 10.37
CA SER A 93 -14.33 27.40 11.59
C SER A 93 -13.45 28.62 11.31
N THR A 94 -12.56 28.50 10.32
CA THR A 94 -11.61 29.56 9.92
C THR A 94 -12.31 30.81 9.37
N HIS A 95 -13.39 30.62 8.60
CA HIS A 95 -14.11 31.71 7.95
C HIS A 95 -15.34 32.21 8.71
N ARG A 96 -15.59 31.68 9.92
CA ARG A 96 -16.79 31.99 10.72
C ARG A 96 -17.02 33.50 10.89
N THR A 97 -16.00 34.26 11.27
CA THR A 97 -16.12 35.72 11.47
C THR A 97 -16.55 36.43 10.19
N ARG A 98 -15.98 36.04 9.04
CA ARG A 98 -16.32 36.61 7.73
C ARG A 98 -17.74 36.26 7.29
N LEU A 99 -18.22 35.07 7.64
CA LEU A 99 -19.60 34.63 7.33
C LEU A 99 -20.65 35.33 8.21
N ILE A 100 -20.25 35.88 9.38
CA ILE A 100 -21.12 36.58 10.32
C ILE A 100 -21.19 38.10 10.04
N ASP A 101 -20.23 38.65 9.28
CA ASP A 101 -20.00 40.09 9.15
C ASP A 101 -21.22 40.88 8.63
N ASP A 102 -22.11 40.25 7.86
CA ASP A 102 -23.44 40.77 7.56
C ASP A 102 -24.41 40.46 8.71
N GLY A 103 -24.23 41.14 9.85
CA GLY A 103 -25.02 40.95 11.07
C GLY A 103 -26.52 41.23 10.95
N SER A 104 -27.01 41.55 9.74
CA SER A 104 -28.43 41.74 9.42
C SER A 104 -29.07 40.51 8.75
N LEU A 105 -28.26 39.56 8.29
CA LEU A 105 -28.74 38.38 7.59
C LEU A 105 -29.47 37.42 8.53
N MET A 106 -30.74 37.15 8.21
CA MET A 106 -31.51 36.09 8.85
C MET A 106 -31.63 34.89 7.93
N ILE A 107 -31.07 33.75 8.36
CA ILE A 107 -31.14 32.48 7.64
C ILE A 107 -32.11 31.54 8.38
N PRO A 108 -33.15 31.00 7.70
CA PRO A 108 -33.99 29.97 8.28
C PRO A 108 -33.12 28.79 8.78
N THR A 109 -33.15 28.55 10.08
CA THR A 109 -32.35 27.51 10.72
C THR A 109 -33.31 26.49 11.35
N PRO A 110 -33.23 25.20 10.98
CA PRO A 110 -34.10 24.18 11.54
C PRO A 110 -33.98 24.09 13.07
N GLY A 111 -35.10 24.16 13.79
CA GLY A 111 -35.15 23.96 15.24
C GLY A 111 -35.19 22.49 15.67
N HIS A 112 -35.45 21.59 14.73
CA HIS A 112 -35.56 20.15 14.98
C HIS A 112 -34.16 19.50 15.04
N LYS A 113 -33.91 18.66 16.06
CA LYS A 113 -32.58 18.05 16.30
C LYS A 113 -32.23 16.94 15.30
N ASN A 114 -33.20 16.37 14.59
CA ASN A 114 -32.91 15.39 13.54
C ASN A 114 -32.49 16.07 12.23
N HIS A 115 -31.18 16.21 12.05
CA HIS A 115 -30.59 16.83 10.86
C HIS A 115 -30.91 16.10 9.54
N GLN A 116 -31.21 14.79 9.57
CA GLN A 116 -31.51 14.03 8.35
C GLN A 116 -32.84 14.46 7.71
N LEU A 117 -33.77 14.98 8.50
CA LEU A 117 -35.07 15.46 8.02
C LEU A 117 -34.98 16.85 7.39
N CYS A 118 -33.98 17.65 7.78
CA CYS A 118 -33.89 19.07 7.44
C CYS A 118 -32.77 19.40 6.45
N ILE A 119 -32.30 18.40 5.71
CA ILE A 119 -31.16 18.56 4.78
C ILE A 119 -31.45 19.64 3.73
N GLU A 120 -32.69 19.70 3.23
CA GLU A 120 -33.06 20.64 2.15
C GLU A 120 -33.05 22.07 2.66
N GLU A 121 -33.62 22.32 3.84
CA GLU A 121 -33.61 23.62 4.50
C GLU A 121 -32.19 24.09 4.83
N VAL A 122 -31.33 23.18 5.29
CA VAL A 122 -29.90 23.49 5.55
C VAL A 122 -29.20 23.96 4.28
N PHE A 123 -29.38 23.27 3.15
CA PHE A 123 -28.74 23.66 1.89
C PHE A 123 -29.35 24.93 1.28
N GLN A 124 -30.64 25.18 1.47
CA GLN A 124 -31.24 26.48 1.12
C GLN A 124 -30.61 27.63 1.92
N GLY A 125 -30.37 27.41 3.22
CA GLY A 125 -29.68 28.39 4.06
C GLY A 125 -28.24 28.65 3.61
N ILE A 126 -27.51 27.61 3.19
CA ILE A 126 -26.17 27.73 2.60
C ILE A 126 -26.21 28.57 1.31
N ASP A 127 -27.21 28.37 0.45
CA ASP A 127 -27.36 29.14 -0.78
C ASP A 127 -27.61 30.63 -0.50
N ILE A 128 -28.45 30.94 0.49
CA ILE A 128 -28.66 32.32 0.97
C ILE A 128 -27.34 32.92 1.46
N LEU A 129 -26.61 32.20 2.32
CA LEU A 129 -25.32 32.64 2.87
C LEU A 129 -24.29 32.90 1.76
N LYS A 130 -24.23 32.00 0.77
CA LYS A 130 -23.32 32.11 -0.37
C LYS A 130 -23.60 33.36 -1.21
N ASN A 131 -24.87 33.68 -1.44
CA ASN A 131 -25.25 34.82 -2.27
C ASN A 131 -24.94 36.18 -1.60
N GLN A 132 -24.86 36.22 -0.28
CA GLN A 132 -24.54 37.44 0.46
C GLN A 132 -23.06 37.56 0.82
N THR A 133 -22.33 36.45 0.85
CA THR A 133 -20.91 36.47 1.16
C THR A 133 -20.09 36.99 -0.01
N ALA A 134 -19.33 38.06 0.20
CA ALA A 134 -18.39 38.58 -0.80
C ALA A 134 -17.41 37.47 -1.24
N GLN A 135 -17.29 37.24 -2.54
CA GLN A 135 -16.45 36.18 -3.11
C GLN A 135 -14.97 36.41 -2.78
N GLY A 136 -14.26 35.32 -2.46
CA GLY A 136 -12.83 35.30 -2.22
C GLY A 136 -12.34 33.87 -2.07
N ASP A 137 -11.10 33.63 -2.51
CA ASP A 137 -10.52 32.29 -2.77
C ASP A 137 -10.76 31.27 -1.64
N ALA A 138 -10.52 31.67 -0.38
CA ALA A 138 -10.63 30.77 0.76
C ALA A 138 -12.09 30.42 1.15
N VAL A 139 -13.03 31.36 0.95
CA VAL A 139 -14.46 31.12 1.23
C VAL A 139 -15.14 30.39 0.07
N GLU A 140 -14.64 30.59 -1.15
CA GLU A 140 -15.13 29.88 -2.32
C GLU A 140 -14.91 28.37 -2.18
N LYS A 141 -13.75 27.96 -1.69
CA LYS A 141 -13.45 26.55 -1.39
C LYS A 141 -14.43 25.94 -0.39
N LEU A 142 -14.86 26.69 0.63
CA LEU A 142 -15.89 26.23 1.58
C LEU A 142 -17.20 25.89 0.85
N PHE A 143 -17.70 26.80 0.00
CA PHE A 143 -18.94 26.58 -0.72
C PHE A 143 -18.82 25.48 -1.80
N GLN A 144 -17.66 25.31 -2.41
CA GLN A 144 -17.38 24.20 -3.32
C GLN A 144 -17.47 22.86 -2.58
N ASN A 145 -16.82 22.74 -1.41
CA ASN A 145 -16.88 21.52 -0.61
C ASN A 145 -18.31 21.21 -0.15
N LEU A 146 -19.07 22.21 0.30
CA LEU A 146 -20.49 22.04 0.66
C LEU A 146 -21.33 21.57 -0.54
N SER A 147 -21.07 22.08 -1.75
CA SER A 147 -21.73 21.63 -2.98
C SER A 147 -21.43 20.16 -3.29
N LEU A 148 -20.18 19.71 -3.11
CA LEU A 148 -19.79 18.31 -3.31
C LEU A 148 -20.48 17.38 -2.29
N ILE A 149 -20.59 17.83 -1.03
CA ILE A 149 -21.35 17.11 0.01
C ILE A 149 -22.83 17.00 -0.37
N LYS A 150 -23.44 18.10 -0.84
CA LYS A 150 -24.82 18.10 -1.32
C LYS A 150 -25.02 17.09 -2.44
N GLU A 151 -24.16 17.11 -3.45
CA GLU A 151 -24.24 16.20 -4.59
C GLU A 151 -24.09 14.74 -4.17
N HIS A 152 -23.23 14.45 -3.18
CA HIS A 152 -23.14 13.12 -2.59
C HIS A 152 -24.46 12.70 -1.95
N ILE A 153 -25.06 13.54 -1.10
CA ILE A 153 -26.33 13.26 -0.44
C ILE A 153 -27.47 13.06 -1.47
N ASP A 154 -27.55 13.92 -2.48
CA ASP A 154 -28.55 13.82 -3.55
C ASP A 154 -28.41 12.50 -4.33
N ARG A 155 -27.16 12.04 -4.57
CA ARG A 155 -26.89 10.71 -5.14
C ARG A 155 -27.35 9.58 -4.22
N GLN A 156 -27.12 9.66 -2.92
CA GLN A 156 -27.60 8.66 -1.97
C GLN A 156 -29.13 8.62 -1.92
N LYS A 157 -29.80 9.77 -1.88
CA LYS A 157 -31.28 9.87 -1.93
C LYS A 157 -31.86 9.17 -3.17
N LYS A 158 -31.23 9.32 -4.35
CA LYS A 158 -31.66 8.63 -5.58
C LYS A 158 -31.60 7.10 -5.47
N GLN A 159 -30.75 6.56 -4.60
CA GLN A 159 -30.64 5.10 -4.39
C GLN A 159 -31.74 4.53 -3.49
N CYS A 160 -32.48 5.38 -2.74
CA CYS A 160 -33.57 4.93 -1.88
C CYS A 160 -34.69 4.22 -2.66
N GLY A 161 -34.98 4.67 -3.88
CA GLY A 161 -35.96 4.06 -4.78
C GLY A 161 -35.48 2.82 -5.52
N GLY A 162 -34.44 2.13 -5.02
CA GLY A 162 -33.69 1.07 -5.71
C GLY A 162 -34.49 -0.16 -6.14
N GLU A 163 -33.85 -1.33 -6.17
CA GLU A 163 -34.48 -2.55 -6.69
C GLU A 163 -35.73 -2.95 -5.88
N ARG A 164 -36.77 -3.39 -6.60
CA ARG A 164 -37.94 -4.03 -5.98
C ARG A 164 -37.49 -5.29 -5.23
N ARG A 165 -37.68 -5.31 -3.92
CA ARG A 165 -37.37 -6.45 -3.06
C ARG A 165 -38.64 -7.22 -2.69
N ARG A 166 -38.49 -8.48 -2.27
CA ARG A 166 -39.59 -9.28 -1.72
C ARG A 166 -40.08 -8.69 -0.39
N VAL A 167 -41.35 -8.90 -0.06
CA VAL A 167 -42.01 -8.37 1.15
C VAL A 167 -41.19 -8.63 2.42
N LYS A 168 -40.64 -9.83 2.61
CA LYS A 168 -39.78 -10.13 3.78
C LYS A 168 -38.65 -9.12 3.97
N LYS A 169 -37.90 -8.82 2.90
CA LYS A 169 -36.77 -7.87 2.95
C LYS A 169 -37.23 -6.44 3.21
N PHE A 170 -38.40 -6.07 2.70
CA PHE A 170 -39.02 -4.78 3.00
C PHE A 170 -39.42 -4.69 4.48
N LEU A 171 -40.03 -5.74 5.04
CA LEU A 171 -40.40 -5.77 6.46
C LEU A 171 -39.17 -5.73 7.39
N ASP A 172 -38.08 -6.42 7.02
CA ASP A 172 -36.80 -6.34 7.75
C ASP A 172 -36.27 -4.89 7.77
N TYR A 173 -36.34 -4.19 6.63
CA TYR A 173 -35.96 -2.78 6.51
C TYR A 173 -36.89 -1.87 7.34
N LEU A 174 -38.22 -2.07 7.24
CA LEU A 174 -39.23 -1.31 7.97
C LEU A 174 -39.07 -1.45 9.48
N GLN A 175 -38.79 -2.65 9.99
CA GLN A 175 -38.54 -2.87 11.41
C GLN A 175 -37.31 -2.10 11.88
N THR A 176 -36.25 -2.06 11.06
CA THR A 176 -35.04 -1.30 11.36
C THR A 176 -35.34 0.20 11.37
N PHE A 177 -36.08 0.70 10.38
CA PHE A 177 -36.51 2.08 10.29
C PHE A 177 -37.34 2.53 11.51
N LEU A 178 -38.35 1.75 11.91
CA LEU A 178 -39.16 2.06 13.09
C LEU A 178 -38.35 2.05 14.39
N ARG A 179 -37.33 1.18 14.49
CA ARG A 179 -36.41 1.18 15.63
C ARG A 179 -35.63 2.48 15.72
N VAL A 180 -35.05 2.94 14.60
CA VAL A 180 -34.31 4.21 14.53
C VAL A 180 -35.19 5.38 14.95
N ILE A 181 -36.43 5.45 14.45
CA ILE A 181 -37.39 6.48 14.88
C ILE A 181 -37.57 6.47 16.40
N ASN A 182 -37.82 5.29 16.98
CA ASN A 182 -38.11 5.14 18.40
C ASN A 182 -36.90 5.40 19.32
N THR A 183 -35.66 5.28 18.82
CA THR A 183 -34.45 5.45 19.63
C THR A 183 -33.75 6.78 19.40
N GLU A 184 -33.71 7.25 18.16
CA GLU A 184 -32.89 8.40 17.77
C GLU A 184 -33.72 9.67 17.56
N TRP A 185 -35.02 9.55 17.20
CA TRP A 185 -35.83 10.73 16.85
C TRP A 185 -36.71 11.21 18.01
N THR A 186 -37.08 10.32 18.93
CA THR A 186 -37.97 10.61 20.08
C THR A 186 -37.26 11.14 21.32
N THR A 187 -36.00 11.56 21.23
CA THR A 187 -35.30 12.30 22.30
C THR A 187 -35.67 13.79 22.32
N GLU A 188 -36.89 14.13 21.90
CA GLU A 188 -37.52 15.42 22.16
C GLU A 188 -38.20 15.36 23.54
N SER A 189 -37.48 15.79 24.58
CA SER A 189 -38.01 16.52 25.76
C SER A 189 -37.00 16.47 26.91
N LEU A 190 -36.09 17.45 26.95
CA LEU A 190 -35.45 18.04 28.14
C LEU A 190 -34.31 18.92 27.65
N ASP A 191 -34.65 20.08 27.09
CA ASP A 191 -33.89 21.32 27.21
C ASP A 191 -34.92 22.46 27.28
#